data_AF-A0A7V7CU80-F1
#
_entry.id   AF-A0A7V7CU80-F1
#
_cell.length_a   1.000
_cell.length_b   1.000
_cell.length_c   1.000
_cell.angle_alpha   90.00
_cell.angle_beta   90.00
_cell.angle_gamma   90.00
#
_symmetry.space_group_name_H-M   'P 1'
#
loop_
_entity.id
_entity.type
_entity.pdbx_description
1 polymer ?
#
loop_
_entity_poly.entity_id
_entity_poly.type
_entity_poly.pdbx_seq_one_letter_code
_entity_poly.pdbx_strand_id
1 'polypeptide(L)'
;MPEGRYPVSLHPMLRRLILLALLLMPTAGKAGDASEVQRRLDTAWAHFRDAFYQSEADHPDPAATGAALKAFLAAWSGLLPSLEGRIPPPPFPQDQDIPAEMRQIAVIARQAADQTAAGQLPDAHSSLYRIRAILADQRRRNDITSYDDLLDGFDEKLAEADDGDFGQAELTADQFVRLCEQLGVLAWLAEQLEKRAPRALQDDQDFFRRIEGVARQVTAVKTALLEGQSAAVIAALQALRRDFASFYFLYG
;
A
#
# COMPACT_ATOMS: atom_id res chain seq x y z
N MET A 1 59.21 -42.36 43.40
CA MET A 1 58.29 -41.38 42.80
C MET A 1 57.37 -42.10 41.81
N PRO A 2 56.05 -41.99 42.00
CA PRO A 2 55.15 -41.87 40.86
C PRO A 2 54.17 -40.70 41.03
N GLU A 3 53.92 -40.01 39.92
CA GLU A 3 52.95 -38.94 39.76
C GLU A 3 51.52 -39.47 39.86
N GLY A 4 50.73 -38.93 40.80
CA GLY A 4 49.28 -39.13 40.86
C GLY A 4 48.56 -37.98 40.14
N ARG A 5 48.15 -38.19 38.89
CA ARG A 5 47.20 -37.30 38.20
C ARG A 5 45.78 -37.74 38.54
N TYR A 6 45.03 -36.90 39.26
CA TYR A 6 43.59 -37.07 39.43
C TYR A 6 42.84 -36.39 38.27
N PRO A 7 41.90 -37.06 37.59
CA PRO A 7 41.03 -36.42 36.61
C PRO A 7 40.00 -35.55 37.35
N VAL A 8 39.99 -34.25 37.06
CA VAL A 8 38.93 -33.33 37.52
C VAL A 8 37.65 -33.69 36.77
N SER A 9 36.77 -34.45 37.43
CA SER A 9 35.44 -34.74 36.91
C SER A 9 34.53 -33.55 37.17
N LEU A 10 34.18 -32.82 36.12
CA LEU A 10 33.22 -31.71 36.21
C LEU A 10 31.82 -32.23 36.55
N HIS A 11 31.21 -31.63 37.57
CA HIS A 11 29.89 -31.99 38.09
C HIS A 11 28.82 -32.03 36.97
N PRO A 12 27.93 -33.04 36.96
CA PRO A 12 26.91 -33.22 35.92
C PRO A 12 25.93 -32.04 35.81
N MET A 13 25.77 -31.23 36.86
CA MET A 13 24.99 -29.99 36.83
C MET A 13 25.68 -28.85 36.06
N LEU A 14 27.02 -28.74 36.12
CA LEU A 14 27.76 -27.75 35.34
C LEU A 14 27.72 -28.06 33.83
N ARG A 15 27.70 -29.36 33.49
CA ARG A 15 27.56 -29.85 32.11
C ARG A 15 26.18 -29.55 31.51
N ARG A 16 25.11 -29.56 32.32
CA ARG A 16 23.73 -29.20 31.90
C ARG A 16 23.56 -27.69 31.73
N LEU A 17 24.21 -26.87 32.54
CA LEU A 17 24.22 -25.40 32.40
C LEU A 17 24.96 -24.93 31.14
N ILE A 18 26.04 -25.60 30.74
CA ILE A 18 26.77 -25.28 29.49
C ILE A 18 25.96 -25.68 28.24
N LEU A 19 25.21 -26.78 28.28
CA LEU A 19 24.35 -27.22 27.17
C LEU A 19 23.11 -26.33 26.98
N LEU A 20 22.57 -25.72 28.03
CA LEU A 20 21.44 -24.77 27.93
C LEU A 20 21.89 -23.37 27.45
N ALA A 21 23.12 -22.96 27.76
CA ALA A 21 23.68 -21.69 27.31
C ALA A 21 24.03 -21.66 25.80
N LEU A 22 24.23 -22.83 25.16
CA LEU A 22 24.45 -22.91 23.71
C LEU A 22 23.16 -22.85 22.87
N LEU A 23 21.98 -23.05 23.47
CA LEU A 23 20.69 -22.97 22.75
C LEU A 23 20.12 -21.55 22.63
N LEU A 24 20.76 -20.57 23.25
CA LEU A 24 20.36 -19.16 23.25
C LEU A 24 21.30 -18.28 22.41
N MET A 25 22.11 -18.86 21.52
CA MET A 25 22.78 -18.04 20.51
C MET A 25 21.71 -17.48 19.58
N PRO A 26 21.45 -16.16 19.57
CA PRO A 26 20.58 -15.59 18.56
C PRO A 26 21.24 -15.89 17.23
N THR A 27 20.57 -16.67 16.37
CA THR A 27 20.92 -16.68 14.96
C THR A 27 20.79 -15.23 14.51
N ALA A 28 21.92 -14.55 14.32
CA ALA A 28 21.95 -13.26 13.65
C ALA A 28 21.42 -13.51 12.22
N GLY A 29 20.10 -13.49 12.07
CA GLY A 29 19.46 -13.42 10.77
C GLY A 29 20.05 -12.19 10.08
N LYS A 30 20.47 -12.35 8.83
CA LYS A 30 21.03 -11.27 8.01
C LYS A 30 19.97 -10.18 7.78
N ALA A 31 19.78 -9.31 8.77
CA ALA A 31 18.85 -8.19 8.68
C ALA A 31 19.19 -7.25 7.51
N GLY A 32 20.45 -7.21 7.07
CA GLY A 32 20.90 -6.42 5.92
C GLY A 32 20.34 -6.86 4.56
N ASP A 33 20.07 -8.16 4.36
CA ASP A 33 19.55 -8.66 3.08
C ASP A 33 18.07 -8.26 2.91
N ALA A 34 17.28 -8.31 3.99
CA ALA A 34 15.86 -7.93 3.96
C ALA A 34 15.67 -6.42 3.75
N SER A 35 16.48 -5.58 4.42
CA SER A 35 16.42 -4.13 4.24
C SER A 35 16.81 -3.68 2.83
N GLU A 36 17.74 -4.39 2.19
CA GLU A 36 18.17 -4.09 0.82
C GLU A 36 17.12 -4.48 -0.21
N VAL A 37 16.46 -5.63 -0.03
CA VAL A 37 15.33 -6.02 -0.89
C VAL A 37 14.16 -5.05 -0.75
N GLN A 38 13.81 -4.66 0.48
CA GLN A 38 12.75 -3.66 0.71
C GLN A 38 13.07 -2.34 0.01
N ARG A 39 14.29 -1.82 0.17
CA ARG A 39 14.72 -0.58 -0.49
C ARG A 39 14.62 -0.65 -2.02
N ARG A 40 14.93 -1.81 -2.61
CA ARG A 40 14.80 -2.03 -4.06
C ARG A 40 13.35 -2.11 -4.51
N LEU A 41 12.48 -2.74 -3.72
CA LEU A 41 11.03 -2.74 -3.93
C LEU A 41 10.48 -1.30 -3.89
N ASP A 42 10.82 -0.53 -2.85
CA ASP A 42 10.41 0.87 -2.72
C ASP A 42 10.87 1.72 -3.91
N THR A 43 12.12 1.51 -4.36
CA THR A 43 12.66 2.21 -5.54
C THR A 43 11.89 1.87 -6.81
N ALA A 44 11.60 0.59 -7.04
CA ALA A 44 10.78 0.21 -8.19
C ALA A 44 9.37 0.83 -8.08
N TRP A 45 8.79 0.91 -6.88
CA TRP A 45 7.50 1.56 -6.66
C TRP A 45 7.44 3.02 -7.04
N ALA A 46 8.45 3.80 -6.67
CA ALA A 46 8.53 5.19 -7.07
C ALA A 46 8.43 5.31 -8.60
N HIS A 47 9.22 4.50 -9.34
CA HIS A 47 9.20 4.52 -10.80
C HIS A 47 7.88 4.03 -11.42
N PHE A 48 7.22 3.06 -10.79
CA PHE A 48 5.89 2.61 -11.23
C PHE A 48 4.85 3.73 -11.07
N ARG A 49 4.82 4.39 -9.91
CA ARG A 49 3.92 5.51 -9.64
C ARG A 49 4.15 6.67 -10.60
N ASP A 50 5.41 7.01 -10.86
CA ASP A 50 5.78 8.01 -11.85
C ASP A 50 5.22 7.65 -13.24
N ALA A 51 5.41 6.41 -13.70
CA ALA A 51 4.89 5.95 -14.99
C ALA A 51 3.35 5.97 -15.03
N PHE A 52 2.69 5.58 -13.93
CA PHE A 52 1.24 5.57 -13.82
C PHE A 52 0.69 6.99 -13.97
N TYR A 53 1.19 7.94 -13.18
CA TYR A 53 0.78 9.34 -13.21
C TYR A 53 0.99 10.00 -14.59
N GLN A 54 2.18 9.84 -15.17
CA GLN A 54 2.52 10.47 -16.47
C GLN A 54 1.74 9.88 -17.66
N SER A 55 1.08 8.74 -17.46
CA SER A 55 0.24 8.10 -18.47
C SER A 55 -1.25 8.45 -18.35
N GLU A 56 -1.65 9.18 -17.31
CA GLU A 56 -3.03 9.62 -17.12
C GLU A 56 -3.50 10.57 -18.22
N ALA A 57 -4.79 10.49 -18.54
CA ALA A 57 -5.39 11.31 -19.60
C ALA A 57 -5.31 12.82 -19.30
N ASP A 58 -5.28 13.20 -18.03
CA ASP A 58 -5.19 14.60 -17.59
C ASP A 58 -3.75 15.14 -17.62
N HIS A 59 -2.74 14.26 -17.64
CA HIS A 59 -1.32 14.61 -17.62
C HIS A 59 -0.47 13.75 -18.59
N PRO A 60 -0.81 13.67 -19.89
CA PRO A 60 -0.15 12.73 -20.79
C PRO A 60 1.26 13.20 -21.17
N ASP A 61 2.29 12.49 -20.69
CA ASP A 61 3.68 12.64 -21.11
C ASP A 61 4.28 11.29 -21.51
N PRO A 62 4.24 10.93 -22.81
CA PRO A 62 4.80 9.68 -23.31
C PRO A 62 6.31 9.54 -23.06
N ALA A 63 7.05 10.64 -23.06
CA ALA A 63 8.50 10.62 -22.87
C ALA A 63 8.85 10.34 -21.40
N ALA A 64 8.17 11.03 -20.47
CA ALA A 64 8.32 10.78 -19.04
C ALA A 64 7.81 9.38 -18.66
N THR A 65 6.66 8.95 -19.21
CA THR A 65 6.13 7.59 -19.02
C THR A 65 7.14 6.53 -19.46
N GLY A 66 7.72 6.67 -20.66
CA GLY A 66 8.70 5.72 -21.19
C GLY A 66 9.99 5.69 -20.36
N ALA A 67 10.46 6.84 -19.88
CA ALA A 67 11.62 6.94 -19.00
C ALA A 67 11.37 6.26 -17.64
N ALA A 68 10.22 6.50 -17.04
CA ALA A 68 9.81 5.89 -15.77
C ALA A 68 9.65 4.37 -15.90
N LEU A 69 8.98 3.88 -16.96
CA LEU A 69 8.87 2.44 -17.24
C LEU A 69 10.24 1.76 -17.43
N LYS A 70 11.19 2.44 -18.09
CA LYS A 70 12.56 1.93 -18.23
C LYS A 70 13.26 1.83 -16.87
N ALA A 71 13.11 2.85 -16.01
CA ALA A 71 13.67 2.84 -14.67
C ALA A 71 13.02 1.76 -13.78
N PHE A 72 11.70 1.60 -13.86
CA PHE A 72 10.94 0.54 -13.21
C PHE A 72 11.48 -0.84 -13.61
N LEU A 73 11.56 -1.14 -14.91
CA LEU A 73 12.03 -2.43 -15.42
C LEU A 73 13.47 -2.72 -15.00
N ALA A 74 14.34 -1.70 -14.99
CA ALA A 74 15.72 -1.83 -14.52
C ALA A 74 15.77 -2.21 -13.03
N ALA A 75 15.05 -1.48 -12.17
CA ALA A 75 14.95 -1.79 -10.74
C ALA A 75 14.33 -3.17 -10.49
N TRP A 76 13.27 -3.51 -11.22
CA TRP A 76 12.51 -4.76 -11.07
C TRP A 76 13.31 -6.00 -11.48
N SER A 77 14.11 -5.90 -12.55
CA SER A 77 14.93 -7.02 -13.03
C SER A 77 15.93 -7.54 -12.00
N GLY A 78 16.39 -6.66 -11.09
CA GLY A 78 17.29 -7.02 -10.00
C GLY A 78 16.62 -7.72 -8.81
N LEU A 79 15.28 -7.71 -8.74
CA LEU A 79 14.52 -8.27 -7.62
C LEU A 79 14.24 -9.76 -7.81
N LEU A 80 13.87 -10.21 -9.02
CA LEU A 80 13.48 -11.60 -9.28
C LEU A 80 14.55 -12.63 -8.84
N PRO A 81 15.85 -12.49 -9.20
CA PRO A 81 16.88 -13.43 -8.76
C PRO A 81 17.10 -13.43 -7.23
N SER A 82 16.77 -12.31 -6.56
CA SER A 82 16.92 -12.21 -5.09
C SER A 82 15.84 -12.96 -4.31
N LEU A 83 14.78 -13.40 -4.99
CA LEU A 83 13.61 -14.06 -4.41
C LEU A 83 13.48 -15.54 -4.81
N GLU A 84 14.22 -16.01 -5.81
CA GLU A 84 14.19 -17.40 -6.25
C GLU A 84 14.66 -18.37 -5.14
N GLY A 85 13.82 -19.37 -4.84
CA GLY A 85 14.12 -20.41 -3.84
C GLY A 85 14.20 -19.90 -2.40
N ARG A 86 13.72 -18.68 -2.12
CA ARG A 86 13.73 -18.06 -0.80
C ARG A 86 12.33 -17.74 -0.34
N ILE A 87 12.14 -17.76 0.98
CA ILE A 87 10.98 -17.13 1.60
C ILE A 87 11.06 -15.64 1.25
N PRO A 88 9.99 -15.04 0.67
CA PRO A 88 10.00 -13.60 0.43
C PRO A 88 10.34 -12.87 1.73
N PRO A 89 11.22 -11.86 1.70
CA PRO A 89 11.52 -11.12 2.91
C PRO A 89 10.22 -10.51 3.47
N PRO A 90 10.16 -10.26 4.79
CA PRO A 90 9.08 -9.48 5.36
C PRO A 90 8.82 -8.23 4.50
N PRO A 91 7.55 -7.90 4.21
CA PRO A 91 6.35 -8.39 4.87
C PRO A 91 5.65 -9.63 4.27
N PHE A 92 6.25 -10.36 3.31
CA PHE A 92 5.53 -11.42 2.57
C PHE A 92 5.92 -12.89 2.85
N PRO A 93 6.27 -13.31 4.08
CA PRO A 93 7.02 -14.54 4.30
C PRO A 93 6.26 -15.86 4.02
N GLN A 94 5.02 -15.83 3.53
CA GLN A 94 4.21 -17.04 3.29
C GLN A 94 3.46 -17.05 1.95
N ASP A 95 3.56 -15.99 1.15
CA ASP A 95 2.84 -15.91 -0.13
C ASP A 95 3.63 -16.63 -1.24
N GLN A 96 3.14 -17.81 -1.63
CA GLN A 96 3.76 -18.68 -2.64
C GLN A 96 3.56 -18.16 -4.07
N ASP A 97 2.61 -17.24 -4.28
CA ASP A 97 2.25 -16.72 -5.61
C ASP A 97 3.15 -15.54 -6.01
N ILE A 98 3.81 -14.88 -5.05
CA ILE A 98 4.68 -13.72 -5.28
C ILE A 98 5.69 -13.92 -6.41
N PRO A 99 6.48 -15.01 -6.48
CA PRO A 99 7.43 -15.18 -7.57
C PRO A 99 6.77 -15.20 -8.96
N ALA A 100 5.57 -15.78 -9.08
CA ALA A 100 4.84 -15.82 -10.34
C ALA A 100 4.29 -14.44 -10.70
N GLU A 101 3.69 -13.76 -9.74
CA GLU A 101 3.14 -12.41 -9.92
C GLU A 101 4.21 -11.37 -10.23
N MET A 102 5.40 -11.46 -9.61
CA MET A 102 6.51 -10.58 -9.94
C MET A 102 7.00 -10.75 -11.38
N ARG A 103 6.97 -11.98 -11.91
CA ARG A 103 7.23 -12.22 -13.35
C ARG A 103 6.10 -11.63 -14.20
N GLN A 104 4.85 -11.79 -13.78
CA GLN A 104 3.70 -11.21 -14.48
C GLN A 104 3.76 -9.68 -14.55
N ILE A 105 4.13 -9.01 -13.45
CA ILE A 105 4.34 -7.56 -13.39
C ILE A 105 5.42 -7.14 -14.39
N ALA A 106 6.54 -7.86 -14.48
CA ALA A 106 7.59 -7.57 -15.45
C ALA A 106 7.10 -7.66 -16.90
N VAL A 107 6.28 -8.68 -17.22
CA VAL A 107 5.66 -8.86 -18.54
C VAL A 107 4.71 -7.72 -18.86
N ILE A 108 3.82 -7.35 -17.94
CA ILE A 108 2.86 -6.26 -18.15
C ILE A 108 3.59 -4.91 -18.29
N ALA A 109 4.65 -4.67 -17.52
CA ALA A 109 5.43 -3.43 -17.61
C ALA A 109 6.18 -3.32 -18.94
N ARG A 110 6.66 -4.44 -19.50
CA ARG A 110 7.22 -4.48 -20.84
C ARG A 110 6.15 -4.16 -21.89
N GLN A 111 4.96 -4.75 -21.76
CA GLN A 111 3.82 -4.43 -22.62
C GLN A 111 3.48 -2.93 -22.57
N ALA A 112 3.41 -2.33 -21.38
CA ALA A 112 3.16 -0.90 -21.22
C ALA A 112 4.25 -0.03 -21.87
N ALA A 113 5.52 -0.47 -21.79
CA ALA A 113 6.63 0.23 -22.44
C ALA A 113 6.54 0.17 -23.96
N ASP A 114 6.17 -0.99 -24.53
CA ASP A 114 5.97 -1.17 -25.97
C ASP A 114 4.78 -0.33 -26.47
N GLN A 115 3.67 -0.30 -25.72
CA GLN A 115 2.51 0.55 -25.99
C GLN A 115 2.88 2.04 -25.96
N THR A 116 3.65 2.47 -24.95
CA THR A 116 4.14 3.85 -24.85
C THR A 116 5.01 4.22 -26.05
N ALA A 117 5.93 3.34 -26.46
CA ALA A 117 6.78 3.55 -27.64
C ALA A 117 5.98 3.59 -28.95
N ALA A 118 4.85 2.89 -29.01
CA ALA A 118 3.92 2.91 -30.15
C ALA A 118 2.97 4.13 -30.15
N GLY A 119 3.08 5.04 -29.16
CA GLY A 119 2.17 6.18 -29.01
C GLY A 119 0.78 5.82 -28.47
N GLN A 120 0.61 4.60 -27.95
CA GLN A 120 -0.63 4.08 -27.39
C GLN A 120 -0.70 4.32 -25.88
N LEU A 121 -0.61 5.59 -25.46
CA LEU A 121 -0.55 5.95 -24.04
C LEU A 121 -1.78 5.47 -23.22
N PRO A 122 -3.03 5.55 -23.73
CA PRO A 122 -4.19 5.01 -23.01
C PRO A 122 -4.10 3.49 -22.76
N ASP A 123 -3.57 2.74 -23.74
CA ASP A 123 -3.39 1.30 -23.59
C ASP A 123 -2.26 0.97 -22.60
N ALA A 124 -1.19 1.79 -22.59
CA ALA A 124 -0.12 1.69 -21.60
C ALA A 124 -0.64 1.94 -20.18
N HIS A 125 -1.48 2.98 -20.00
CA HIS A 125 -2.12 3.29 -18.73
C HIS A 125 -3.01 2.13 -18.24
N SER A 126 -3.82 1.55 -19.13
CA SER A 126 -4.63 0.36 -18.84
C SER A 126 -3.77 -0.85 -18.43
N SER A 127 -2.61 -1.05 -19.06
CA SER A 127 -1.65 -2.07 -18.62
C SER A 127 -1.09 -1.78 -17.23
N LEU A 128 -0.76 -0.53 -16.92
CA LEU A 128 -0.26 -0.12 -15.59
C LEU A 128 -1.32 -0.32 -14.49
N TYR A 129 -2.62 -0.15 -14.78
CA TYR A 129 -3.70 -0.53 -13.87
C TYR A 129 -3.68 -2.02 -13.50
N ARG A 130 -3.39 -2.91 -14.47
CA ARG A 130 -3.28 -4.36 -14.19
C ARG A 130 -2.14 -4.66 -13.22
N ILE A 131 -1.04 -3.90 -13.29
CA ILE A 131 0.04 -3.99 -12.29
C ILE A 131 -0.49 -3.54 -10.93
N ARG A 132 -1.12 -2.36 -10.81
CA ARG A 132 -1.70 -1.88 -9.55
C ARG A 132 -2.61 -2.91 -8.89
N ALA A 133 -3.46 -3.58 -9.67
CA ALA A 133 -4.37 -4.62 -9.17
C ALA A 133 -3.63 -5.82 -8.55
N ILE A 134 -2.58 -6.34 -9.20
CA ILE A 134 -1.76 -7.45 -8.66
C ILE A 134 -1.14 -7.04 -7.33
N LEU A 135 -0.67 -5.80 -7.23
CA LEU A 135 0.05 -5.29 -6.07
C LEU A 135 -0.87 -5.05 -4.87
N ALA A 136 -2.06 -4.50 -5.14
CA ALA A 136 -3.10 -4.39 -4.13
C ALA A 136 -3.50 -5.77 -3.61
N ASP A 137 -3.62 -6.78 -4.48
CA ASP A 137 -3.93 -8.15 -4.08
C ASP A 137 -2.82 -8.77 -3.20
N GLN A 138 -1.55 -8.64 -3.61
CA GLN A 138 -0.39 -9.06 -2.81
C GLN A 138 -0.41 -8.45 -1.42
N ARG A 139 -0.60 -7.13 -1.33
CA ARG A 139 -0.63 -6.41 -0.06
C ARG A 139 -1.79 -6.91 0.82
N ARG A 140 -2.99 -7.06 0.23
CA ARG A 140 -4.18 -7.57 0.92
C ARG A 140 -3.98 -8.98 1.48
N ARG A 141 -3.41 -9.91 0.69
CA ARG A 141 -3.18 -11.31 1.14
C ARG A 141 -2.14 -11.43 2.26
N ASN A 142 -1.30 -10.42 2.44
CA ASN A 142 -0.24 -10.41 3.44
C ASN A 142 -0.51 -9.42 4.59
N ASP A 143 -1.76 -8.95 4.73
CA ASP A 143 -2.19 -7.98 5.76
C ASP A 143 -1.33 -6.69 5.78
N ILE A 144 -0.78 -6.33 4.62
CA ILE A 144 -0.02 -5.10 4.45
C ILE A 144 -1.02 -4.05 3.99
N THR A 145 -1.32 -3.12 4.88
CA THR A 145 -2.07 -1.92 4.49
C THR A 145 -1.08 -0.76 4.41
N SER A 146 -0.67 -0.41 3.19
CA SER A 146 0.13 0.78 2.93
C SER A 146 -0.73 2.04 3.04
N TYR A 147 -0.07 3.20 3.11
CA TYR A 147 -0.78 4.49 3.10
C TYR A 147 -1.56 4.68 1.79
N ASP A 148 -0.98 4.32 0.65
CA ASP A 148 -1.64 4.36 -0.65
C ASP A 148 -2.87 3.44 -0.69
N ASP A 149 -2.84 2.26 -0.05
CA ASP A 149 -4.03 1.39 0.04
C ASP A 149 -5.18 2.03 0.83
N LEU A 150 -4.87 2.88 1.81
CA LEU A 150 -5.89 3.61 2.57
C LEU A 150 -6.50 4.73 1.73
N LEU A 151 -5.69 5.40 0.91
CA LEU A 151 -6.17 6.41 -0.03
C LEU A 151 -7.05 5.78 -1.10
N ASP A 152 -6.61 4.67 -1.69
CA ASP A 152 -7.36 3.89 -2.68
C ASP A 152 -8.69 3.40 -2.09
N GLY A 153 -8.64 2.83 -0.89
CA GLY A 153 -9.84 2.37 -0.18
C GLY A 153 -10.80 3.50 0.16
N PHE A 154 -10.29 4.71 0.47
CA PHE A 154 -11.13 5.87 0.71
C PHE A 154 -11.79 6.35 -0.58
N ASP A 155 -11.04 6.44 -1.69
CA ASP A 155 -11.57 6.84 -2.99
C ASP A 155 -12.67 5.89 -3.47
N GLU A 156 -12.42 4.58 -3.41
CA GLU A 156 -13.37 3.54 -3.79
C GLU A 156 -14.65 3.63 -2.95
N LYS A 157 -14.52 3.73 -1.62
CA LYS A 157 -15.69 3.83 -0.74
C LYS A 157 -16.44 5.14 -0.89
N LEU A 158 -15.76 6.22 -1.24
CA LEU A 158 -16.39 7.50 -1.51
C LEU A 158 -17.17 7.45 -2.83
N ALA A 159 -16.62 6.79 -3.85
CA ALA A 159 -17.33 6.57 -5.11
C ALA A 159 -18.59 5.72 -4.90
N GLU A 160 -18.53 4.65 -4.10
CA GLU A 160 -19.71 3.86 -3.74
C GLU A 160 -20.75 4.66 -2.95
N ALA A 161 -20.30 5.59 -2.10
CA ALA A 161 -21.17 6.48 -1.33
C ALA A 161 -21.80 7.59 -2.17
N ASP A 162 -21.30 7.83 -3.39
CA ASP A 162 -21.74 8.86 -4.34
C ASP A 162 -22.30 8.24 -5.64
N ASP A 163 -22.77 6.98 -5.61
CA ASP A 163 -23.25 6.22 -6.78
C ASP A 163 -24.59 6.74 -7.37
N GLY A 164 -24.85 8.05 -7.26
CA GLY A 164 -25.81 8.79 -8.10
C GLY A 164 -27.30 8.54 -7.85
N ASP A 165 -27.68 7.54 -7.04
CA ASP A 165 -29.09 7.16 -6.82
C ASP A 165 -29.84 8.07 -5.83
N PHE A 166 -29.21 9.15 -5.37
CA PHE A 166 -29.81 10.11 -4.42
C PHE A 166 -30.70 11.18 -5.08
N GLY A 167 -31.15 10.96 -6.32
CA GLY A 167 -31.95 11.92 -7.09
C GLY A 167 -33.36 12.20 -6.56
N GLN A 168 -33.76 11.58 -5.43
CA GLN A 168 -35.06 11.79 -4.80
C GLN A 168 -35.01 12.88 -3.72
N ALA A 169 -36.15 13.51 -3.44
CA ALA A 169 -36.25 14.54 -2.40
C ALA A 169 -35.91 13.99 -1.00
N GLU A 170 -36.15 12.69 -0.78
CA GLU A 170 -35.90 11.97 0.47
C GLU A 170 -35.13 10.67 0.19
N LEU A 171 -34.21 10.31 1.08
CA LEU A 171 -33.52 9.03 1.03
C LEU A 171 -34.50 7.91 1.40
N THR A 172 -34.46 6.79 0.68
CA THR A 172 -35.17 5.59 1.13
C THR A 172 -34.51 5.02 2.38
N ALA A 173 -35.22 4.18 3.13
CA ALA A 173 -34.64 3.51 4.31
C ALA A 173 -33.39 2.68 3.96
N ASP A 174 -33.41 2.00 2.80
CA ASP A 174 -32.26 1.21 2.33
C ASP A 174 -31.08 2.11 1.95
N GLN A 175 -31.33 3.24 1.28
CA GLN A 175 -30.29 4.23 0.96
C GLN A 175 -29.68 4.83 2.23
N PHE A 176 -30.51 5.13 3.24
CA PHE A 176 -30.05 5.62 4.53
C PHE A 176 -29.13 4.61 5.22
N VAL A 177 -29.53 3.33 5.28
CA VAL A 177 -28.74 2.26 5.92
C VAL A 177 -27.40 2.07 5.19
N ARG A 178 -27.43 1.94 3.86
CA ARG A 178 -26.21 1.79 3.04
C ARG A 178 -25.25 2.95 3.25
N LEU A 179 -25.75 4.18 3.24
CA LEU A 179 -24.91 5.35 3.42
C LEU A 179 -24.35 5.44 4.85
N CYS A 180 -25.10 5.02 5.87
CA CYS A 180 -24.58 4.89 7.23
C CYS A 180 -23.39 3.92 7.31
N GLU A 181 -23.49 2.76 6.65
CA GLU A 181 -22.41 1.77 6.60
C GLU A 181 -21.18 2.32 5.89
N GLN A 182 -21.35 2.92 4.72
CA GLN A 182 -20.28 3.53 3.94
C GLN A 182 -19.58 4.66 4.70
N LEU A 183 -20.34 5.54 5.35
CA LEU A 183 -19.77 6.63 6.17
C LEU A 183 -19.04 6.11 7.41
N GLY A 184 -19.45 4.97 7.97
CA GLY A 184 -18.70 4.30 9.02
C GLY A 184 -17.30 3.87 8.55
N VAL A 185 -17.23 3.29 7.35
CA VAL A 185 -15.96 2.87 6.72
C VAL A 185 -15.09 4.10 6.37
N LEU A 186 -15.67 5.13 5.75
CA LEU A 186 -14.96 6.37 5.41
C LEU A 186 -14.41 7.07 6.65
N ALA A 187 -15.15 7.10 7.75
CA ALA A 187 -14.67 7.68 9.01
C ALA A 187 -13.46 6.92 9.56
N TRP A 188 -13.52 5.58 9.54
CA TRP A 188 -12.40 4.74 9.94
C TRP A 188 -11.18 4.94 9.04
N LEU A 189 -11.37 5.00 7.71
CA LEU A 189 -10.29 5.23 6.74
C LEU A 189 -9.63 6.61 6.93
N ALA A 190 -10.40 7.67 7.14
CA ALA A 190 -9.87 9.01 7.44
C ALA A 190 -8.97 9.00 8.69
N GLU A 191 -9.40 8.30 9.75
CA GLU A 191 -8.61 8.12 10.97
C GLU A 191 -7.33 7.32 10.70
N GLN A 192 -7.38 6.27 9.87
CA GLN A 192 -6.20 5.50 9.51
C GLN A 192 -5.20 6.33 8.68
N LEU A 193 -5.68 7.17 7.77
CA LEU A 193 -4.83 8.05 6.97
C LEU A 193 -4.05 9.02 7.86
N GLU A 194 -4.70 9.64 8.85
CA GLU A 194 -4.00 10.51 9.81
C GLU A 194 -2.95 9.73 10.63
N LYS A 195 -3.33 8.57 11.18
CA LYS A 195 -2.46 7.76 12.06
C LYS A 195 -1.27 7.13 11.34
N ARG A 196 -1.41 6.84 10.04
CA ARG A 196 -0.42 6.13 9.23
C ARG A 196 0.25 7.05 8.21
N ALA A 197 0.21 8.35 8.44
CA ALA A 197 0.89 9.35 7.64
C ALA A 197 2.35 8.93 7.36
N PRO A 198 2.82 8.99 6.10
CA PRO A 198 4.20 8.69 5.74
C PRO A 198 5.17 9.52 6.57
N ARG A 199 6.31 8.94 6.95
CA ARG A 199 7.32 9.60 7.79
C ARG A 199 7.79 10.95 7.21
N ALA A 200 7.86 11.05 5.88
CA ALA A 200 8.25 12.28 5.19
C ALA A 200 7.25 13.44 5.37
N LEU A 201 6.00 13.15 5.74
CA LEU A 201 4.91 14.12 5.90
C LEU A 201 4.59 14.42 7.36
N GLN A 202 5.33 13.83 8.33
CA GLN A 202 5.05 13.98 9.76
C GLN A 202 5.19 15.42 10.28
N ASP A 203 5.99 16.24 9.61
CA ASP A 203 6.18 17.65 9.97
C ASP A 203 5.44 18.61 9.02
N ASP A 204 4.69 18.09 8.04
CA ASP A 204 3.93 18.90 7.08
C ASP A 204 2.58 19.34 7.67
N GLN A 205 2.51 20.59 8.10
CA GLN A 205 1.29 21.16 8.67
C GLN A 205 0.16 21.31 7.64
N ASP A 206 0.47 21.50 6.36
CA ASP A 206 -0.55 21.60 5.31
C ASP A 206 -1.19 20.22 5.07
N PHE A 207 -0.38 19.16 5.11
CA PHE A 207 -0.86 17.77 5.05
C PHE A 207 -1.87 17.48 6.17
N PHE A 208 -1.49 17.71 7.44
CA PHE A 208 -2.37 17.43 8.58
C PHE A 208 -3.64 18.27 8.55
N ARG A 209 -3.55 19.56 8.18
CA ARG A 209 -4.74 20.42 8.03
C ARG A 209 -5.73 19.87 7.01
N ARG A 210 -5.22 19.31 5.90
CA ARG A 210 -6.06 18.78 4.82
C ARG A 210 -6.70 17.45 5.20
N ILE A 211 -5.97 16.50 5.79
CA ILE A 211 -6.56 15.22 6.23
C ILE A 211 -7.58 15.42 7.37
N GLU A 212 -7.32 16.33 8.31
CA GLU A 212 -8.34 16.74 9.30
C GLU A 212 -9.56 17.36 8.63
N GLY A 213 -9.36 18.12 7.54
CA GLY A 213 -10.43 18.65 6.71
C GLY A 213 -11.32 17.54 6.15
N VAL A 214 -10.73 16.51 5.57
CA VAL A 214 -11.43 15.32 5.05
C VAL A 214 -12.24 14.64 6.17
N ALA A 215 -11.63 14.41 7.33
CA ALA A 215 -12.31 13.79 8.48
C ALA A 215 -13.52 14.62 8.98
N ARG A 216 -13.38 15.95 9.02
CA ARG A 216 -14.49 16.85 9.35
C ARG A 216 -15.61 16.79 8.32
N GLN A 217 -15.29 16.70 7.03
CA GLN A 217 -16.28 16.58 5.97
C GLN A 217 -17.05 15.26 6.06
N VAL A 218 -16.39 14.13 6.33
CA VAL A 218 -17.09 12.85 6.59
C VAL A 218 -18.08 12.99 7.75
N THR A 219 -17.68 13.67 8.82
CA THR A 219 -18.56 13.96 9.96
C THR A 219 -19.74 14.85 9.55
N ALA A 220 -19.51 15.85 8.70
CA ALA A 220 -20.57 16.73 8.20
C ALA A 220 -21.61 15.95 7.35
N VAL A 221 -21.17 15.03 6.49
CA VAL A 221 -22.09 14.15 5.73
C VAL A 221 -22.92 13.30 6.70
N LYS A 222 -22.28 12.71 7.72
CA LYS A 222 -22.98 11.91 8.73
C LYS A 222 -24.02 12.71 9.50
N THR A 223 -23.70 13.95 9.89
CA THR A 223 -24.66 14.84 10.55
C THR A 223 -25.85 15.15 9.65
N ALA A 224 -25.60 15.55 8.39
CA ALA A 224 -26.66 15.83 7.43
C ALA A 224 -27.57 14.62 7.18
N LEU A 225 -26.98 13.41 7.16
CA LEU A 225 -27.70 12.15 7.01
C LEU A 225 -28.64 11.89 8.20
N LEU A 226 -28.12 12.04 9.42
CA LEU A 226 -28.90 11.85 10.64
C LEU A 226 -30.01 12.90 10.82
N GLU A 227 -29.83 14.09 10.27
CA GLU A 227 -30.84 15.14 10.24
C GLU A 227 -31.89 14.96 9.12
N GLY A 228 -31.74 13.94 8.26
CA GLY A 228 -32.68 13.62 7.18
C GLY A 228 -32.68 14.65 6.04
N GLN A 229 -31.62 15.45 5.89
CA GLN A 229 -31.54 16.52 4.90
C GLN A 229 -30.87 16.01 3.61
N SER A 230 -31.60 15.28 2.76
CA SER A 230 -31.04 14.66 1.54
C SER A 230 -30.23 15.63 0.67
N ALA A 231 -30.73 16.86 0.45
CA ALA A 231 -30.01 17.86 -0.32
C ALA A 231 -28.68 18.27 0.34
N ALA A 232 -28.64 18.36 1.67
CA ALA A 232 -27.41 18.66 2.41
C ALA A 232 -26.44 17.47 2.39
N VAL A 233 -26.94 16.23 2.44
CA VAL A 233 -26.14 15.02 2.27
C VAL A 233 -25.43 15.02 0.92
N ILE A 234 -26.17 15.24 -0.17
CA ILE A 234 -25.62 15.26 -1.53
C ILE A 234 -24.57 16.37 -1.66
N ALA A 235 -24.89 17.58 -1.21
CA ALA A 235 -23.96 18.70 -1.27
C ALA A 235 -22.67 18.42 -0.45
N ALA A 236 -22.80 17.81 0.72
CA ALA A 236 -21.67 17.45 1.56
C ALA A 236 -20.81 16.32 0.94
N LEU A 237 -21.44 15.30 0.33
CA LEU A 237 -20.73 14.24 -0.39
C LEU A 237 -19.94 14.79 -1.59
N GLN A 238 -20.56 15.66 -2.39
CA GLN A 238 -19.88 16.31 -3.52
C GLN A 238 -18.69 17.17 -3.07
N ALA A 239 -18.84 17.90 -1.96
CA ALA A 239 -17.76 18.68 -1.37
C ALA A 239 -16.62 17.78 -0.84
N LEU A 240 -16.96 16.68 -0.18
CA LEU A 240 -15.99 15.67 0.28
C LEU A 240 -15.23 15.07 -0.91
N ARG A 241 -15.92 14.69 -1.98
CA ARG A 241 -15.31 14.13 -3.20
C ARG A 241 -14.31 15.08 -3.84
N ARG A 242 -14.70 16.34 -4.05
CA ARG A 242 -13.80 17.35 -4.64
C ARG A 242 -12.56 17.57 -3.78
N ASP A 243 -12.76 17.77 -2.48
CA ASP A 243 -11.66 18.13 -1.58
C ASP A 243 -10.74 16.91 -1.34
N PHE A 244 -11.31 15.70 -1.27
CA PHE A 244 -10.53 14.46 -1.22
C PHE A 244 -9.76 14.21 -2.51
N ALA A 245 -10.34 14.40 -3.70
CA ALA A 245 -9.59 14.28 -4.95
C ALA A 245 -8.39 15.23 -5.01
N SER A 246 -8.54 16.46 -4.50
CA SER A 246 -7.42 17.40 -4.36
C SER A 246 -6.37 16.92 -3.35
N PHE A 247 -6.79 16.31 -2.23
CA PHE A 247 -5.87 15.74 -1.26
C PHE A 247 -5.11 14.53 -1.83
N TYR A 248 -5.83 13.62 -2.49
CA TYR A 248 -5.29 12.46 -3.17
C TYR A 248 -4.27 12.88 -4.23
N PHE A 249 -4.57 13.90 -5.04
CA PHE A 249 -3.63 14.43 -6.03
C PHE A 249 -2.31 14.93 -5.40
N LEU A 250 -2.36 15.51 -4.20
CA LEU A 250 -1.19 16.08 -3.53
C LEU A 250 -0.37 15.05 -2.75
N TYR A 251 -1.00 14.01 -2.22
CA TYR A 251 -0.39 13.12 -1.22
C TYR A 251 -0.57 11.62 -1.50
N GLY A 252 -1.24 11.25 -2.59
CA GLY A 252 -1.32 9.89 -3.13
C GLY A 252 -0.18 9.54 -4.07
#